data_AF-A0A7X8IIS3-F1
#
_entry.id   AF-A0A7X8IIS3-F1
#
_cell.length_a   1.000
_cell.length_b   1.000
_cell.length_c   1.000
_cell.angle_alpha   90.00
_cell.angle_beta   90.00
_cell.angle_gamma   90.00
#
_symmetry.space_group_name_H-M   'P 1'
#
loop_
_entity.id
_entity.type
_entity.pdbx_description
1 polymer ?
#
loop_
_entity_poly.entity_id
_entity_poly.type
_entity_poly.pdbx_seq_one_letter_code
_entity_poly.pdbx_strand_id
1 'polypeptide(L)'
;MKKYLIIIFSGILFTFNSCHDFFESDSTNVSITKGDTIGTEREALYAMSGILQHLQVIGDNWVIANELRGDLLAVTHNSSQDLWDIYNFEVEPTNSYLNDREFYALINDCNYLIKYVDTTKIVQDEKILKRYMSATKSIRAWAYMQMAMIYGQVYYSTEPILDATQDMSKLPKISMDVLVDSLLDDLSPLKPVDNTIEHFPGYFGENTEDYFIPIRLVLGDLYLWKKDYYNAALMYYQLILTKRLVLSSSFQNKWKDNQFLEYGTLTWRQLFLNSGEVVSKIRYTDDYAESVTILSKIFSPEYYWLAPSLTAISNWESQTYVETATRTTAGDLRGRINSSGPNKNAGSYYSDNLGSSTIEEILYPVVSKYEFNNNTTYLCRASQVYLKYAEAVNRLGKHYLALAVLKKGLNRESLTSLVSQSELAGNEPFLDFGQNTPYLADLFSANKGIQERGCGNVGLLSTSIPTGVDTLIWVEDQIIMEAALENAFEGNRFVDLMRVANHRDDPLYLAKMVASKFPPGQKEAMEQKLSDKENWFFPESEMKNQ
;
A
#
# COMPACT_ATOMS: atom_id res chain seq x y z
N MET A 1 -17.98 -49.83 67.33
CA MET A 1 -18.40 -50.05 65.92
C MET A 1 -19.49 -49.05 65.60
N LYS A 2 -19.47 -48.52 64.36
CA LYS A 2 -19.96 -47.21 63.91
C LYS A 2 -21.40 -46.85 64.36
N LYS A 3 -21.55 -45.66 64.95
CA LYS A 3 -22.84 -44.96 65.16
C LYS A 3 -23.21 -44.27 63.85
N TYR A 4 -24.38 -44.55 63.30
CA TYR A 4 -24.97 -43.79 62.19
C TYR A 4 -25.78 -42.64 62.79
N LEU A 5 -25.32 -41.40 62.56
CA LEU A 5 -26.08 -40.19 62.86
C LEU A 5 -26.70 -39.69 61.56
N ILE A 6 -28.02 -39.71 61.52
CA ILE A 6 -28.85 -39.06 60.50
C ILE A 6 -28.64 -37.54 60.64
N ILE A 7 -28.18 -36.88 59.58
CA ILE A 7 -28.18 -35.41 59.50
C ILE A 7 -29.13 -35.01 58.38
N ILE A 8 -30.25 -34.45 58.81
CA ILE A 8 -31.23 -33.71 58.04
C ILE A 8 -30.55 -32.42 57.58
N PHE A 9 -30.38 -32.23 56.27
CA PHE A 9 -29.98 -30.93 55.72
C PHE A 9 -31.26 -30.16 55.37
N SER A 10 -31.71 -29.35 56.33
CA SER A 10 -32.79 -28.38 56.16
C SER A 10 -32.35 -27.31 55.16
N GLY A 11 -33.16 -27.11 54.13
CA GLY A 11 -32.90 -26.16 53.05
C GLY A 11 -32.74 -24.72 53.53
N ILE A 12 -31.67 -24.08 53.09
CA ILE A 12 -31.52 -22.63 53.12
C ILE A 12 -32.36 -22.09 51.97
N LEU A 13 -33.49 -21.45 52.30
CA LEU A 13 -34.20 -20.56 51.38
C LEU A 13 -33.27 -19.38 51.06
N PHE A 14 -32.72 -19.34 49.86
CA PHE A 14 -32.22 -18.11 49.27
C PHE A 14 -33.42 -17.31 48.76
N THR A 15 -33.73 -16.22 49.47
CA THR A 15 -34.58 -15.16 48.96
C THR A 15 -33.82 -14.47 47.82
N PHE A 16 -34.23 -14.73 46.58
CA PHE A 16 -33.85 -13.93 45.43
C PHE A 16 -34.57 -12.57 45.54
N ASN A 17 -33.87 -11.54 46.03
CA ASN A 17 -34.24 -10.16 45.73
C ASN A 17 -33.87 -9.89 44.27
N SER A 18 -34.86 -9.41 43.52
CA SER A 18 -34.78 -9.05 42.12
C SER A 18 -33.74 -7.95 41.86
N CYS A 19 -32.82 -8.19 40.94
CA CYS A 19 -32.32 -7.14 40.06
C CYS A 19 -32.96 -7.42 38.70
N HIS A 20 -34.06 -6.71 38.41
CA HIS A 20 -34.82 -6.80 37.16
C HIS A 20 -34.23 -5.86 36.07
N ASP A 21 -33.03 -5.32 36.26
CA ASP A 21 -32.41 -4.31 35.37
C ASP A 21 -31.14 -4.79 34.67
N PHE A 22 -31.00 -6.10 34.40
CA PHE A 22 -29.91 -6.63 33.56
C PHE A 22 -30.34 -6.96 32.13
N PHE A 23 -31.65 -7.00 31.86
CA PHE A 23 -32.21 -7.28 30.53
C PHE A 23 -32.92 -6.08 29.89
N GLU A 24 -33.03 -4.96 30.59
CA GLU A 24 -33.25 -3.66 29.95
C GLU A 24 -31.89 -2.99 29.77
N SER A 25 -31.08 -3.53 28.86
CA SER A 25 -30.12 -2.66 28.20
C SER A 25 -30.95 -1.72 27.35
N ASP A 26 -31.24 -0.54 27.88
CA ASP A 26 -31.49 0.60 27.01
C ASP A 26 -30.38 0.59 25.96
N SER A 27 -30.79 0.47 24.70
CA SER A 27 -29.96 0.49 23.49
C SER A 27 -29.21 1.83 23.29
N THR A 28 -28.87 2.51 24.38
CA THR A 28 -28.18 3.80 24.46
C THR A 28 -26.66 3.68 24.39
N ASN A 29 -26.11 2.47 24.27
CA ASN A 29 -24.69 2.30 23.96
C ASN A 29 -24.49 2.41 22.44
N VAL A 30 -24.37 3.66 22.00
CA VAL A 30 -23.98 4.15 20.67
C VAL A 30 -24.91 3.74 19.53
N SER A 31 -26.17 4.14 19.61
CA SER A 31 -26.85 4.54 18.38
C SER A 31 -26.33 5.92 18.03
N ILE A 32 -25.56 6.06 16.96
CA ILE A 32 -25.57 7.34 16.26
C ILE A 32 -26.98 7.43 15.69
N THR A 33 -27.88 8.12 16.39
CA THR A 33 -29.27 8.29 15.94
C THR A 33 -29.24 8.85 14.52
N LYS A 34 -30.11 8.33 13.64
CA LYS A 34 -30.15 8.76 12.24
C LYS A 34 -30.24 10.29 12.15
N GLY A 35 -29.19 10.93 11.65
CA GLY A 35 -29.17 12.37 11.40
C GLY A 35 -28.69 13.26 12.55
N ASP A 36 -28.20 12.71 13.65
CA ASP A 36 -27.66 13.51 14.75
C ASP A 36 -26.32 14.16 14.37
N THR A 37 -26.12 15.40 14.80
CA THR A 37 -24.86 16.13 14.57
C THR A 37 -23.75 15.55 15.42
N ILE A 38 -22.64 15.16 14.79
CA ILE A 38 -21.41 14.74 15.47
C ILE A 38 -20.73 16.00 15.99
N GLY A 39 -20.97 16.27 17.28
CA GLY A 39 -20.60 17.53 17.91
C GLY A 39 -19.42 17.42 18.88
N THR A 40 -19.03 16.22 19.28
CA THR A 40 -17.93 16.01 20.22
C THR A 40 -16.79 15.23 19.56
N GLU A 41 -15.57 15.45 20.04
CA GLU A 41 -14.42 14.67 19.57
C GLU A 41 -14.60 13.17 19.80
N ARG A 42 -15.22 12.78 20.91
CA ARG A 42 -15.48 11.37 21.23
C ARG A 42 -16.42 10.71 20.23
N GLU A 43 -17.49 11.39 19.81
CA GLU A 43 -18.40 10.88 18.79
C GLU A 43 -17.71 10.77 17.42
N ALA A 44 -16.91 11.78 17.06
CA ALA A 44 -16.13 11.75 15.83
C ALA A 44 -15.08 10.62 15.83
N LEU A 45 -14.47 10.35 16.98
CA LEU A 45 -13.54 9.24 17.19
C LEU A 45 -14.23 7.89 16.99
N TYR A 46 -15.42 7.69 17.56
CA TYR A 46 -16.16 6.43 17.37
C TYR A 46 -16.59 6.22 15.92
N ALA A 47 -17.09 7.26 15.26
CA ALA A 47 -17.41 7.18 13.84
C ALA A 47 -16.15 6.87 12.99
N MET A 48 -15.02 7.50 13.31
CA MET A 48 -13.74 7.22 12.64
C MET A 48 -13.26 5.79 12.90
N SER A 49 -13.43 5.24 14.11
CA SER A 49 -13.08 3.86 14.39
C SER A 49 -13.88 2.86 13.55
N GLY A 50 -15.17 3.14 13.29
CA GLY A 50 -15.97 2.33 12.36
C GLY A 50 -15.41 2.37 10.93
N ILE A 51 -15.02 3.55 10.46
CA ILE A 51 -14.36 3.73 9.14
C ILE A 51 -13.04 2.92 9.08
N LEU A 52 -12.20 2.99 10.12
CA LEU A 52 -10.96 2.23 10.18
C LEU A 52 -11.20 0.71 10.24
N GLN A 53 -12.29 0.27 10.88
CA GLN A 53 -12.69 -1.14 10.88
C GLN A 53 -13.10 -1.62 9.48
N HIS A 54 -13.85 -0.82 8.73
CA HIS A 54 -14.16 -1.12 7.33
C HIS A 54 -12.89 -1.18 6.46
N LEU A 55 -11.90 -0.32 6.71
CA LEU A 55 -10.59 -0.41 6.06
C LEU A 55 -9.88 -1.75 6.32
N GLN A 56 -9.96 -2.29 7.54
CA GLN A 56 -9.41 -3.62 7.86
C GLN A 56 -10.08 -4.74 7.04
N VAL A 57 -11.39 -4.64 6.77
CA VAL A 57 -12.11 -5.65 5.97
C VAL A 57 -11.62 -5.66 4.52
N ILE A 58 -11.39 -4.50 3.92
CA ILE A 58 -10.99 -4.40 2.51
C ILE A 58 -9.48 -4.45 2.27
N GLY A 59 -8.66 -4.18 3.29
CA GLY A 59 -7.23 -3.95 3.15
C GLY A 59 -6.46 -5.13 2.54
N ASP A 60 -6.72 -6.33 3.01
CA ASP A 60 -6.02 -7.52 2.52
C ASP A 60 -6.51 -7.95 1.14
N ASN A 61 -7.83 -7.87 0.92
CA ASN A 61 -8.46 -8.13 -0.36
C ASN A 61 -7.94 -7.19 -1.45
N TRP A 62 -7.70 -5.92 -1.11
CA TRP A 62 -7.05 -4.95 -1.99
C TRP A 62 -5.64 -5.38 -2.40
N VAL A 63 -4.81 -5.84 -1.45
CA VAL A 63 -3.45 -6.35 -1.75
C VAL A 63 -3.53 -7.54 -2.70
N ILE A 64 -4.38 -8.52 -2.39
CA ILE A 64 -4.54 -9.74 -3.18
C ILE A 64 -4.99 -9.39 -4.60
N ALA A 65 -6.03 -8.57 -4.74
CA ALA A 65 -6.56 -8.16 -6.03
C ALA A 65 -5.48 -7.50 -6.90
N ASN A 66 -4.73 -6.55 -6.36
CA ASN A 66 -3.78 -5.77 -7.15
C ASN A 66 -2.43 -6.47 -7.40
N GLU A 67 -1.95 -7.31 -6.49
CA GLU A 67 -0.69 -8.04 -6.72
C GLU A 67 -0.90 -9.30 -7.56
N LEU A 68 -2.02 -10.01 -7.38
CA LEU A 68 -2.26 -11.26 -8.10
C LEU A 68 -2.59 -11.03 -9.57
N ARG A 69 -3.19 -9.88 -9.91
CA ARG A 69 -3.33 -9.40 -11.30
C ARG A 69 -1.99 -9.01 -11.92
N GLY A 70 -1.02 -8.58 -11.11
CA GLY A 70 0.32 -8.19 -11.54
C GLY A 70 1.17 -9.37 -12.01
N ASP A 71 2.43 -9.08 -12.36
CA ASP A 71 3.44 -10.05 -12.82
C ASP A 71 4.18 -10.75 -11.67
N LEU A 72 4.09 -10.24 -10.43
CA LEU A 72 4.96 -10.66 -9.33
C LEU A 72 4.47 -11.87 -8.53
N LEU A 73 3.16 -12.12 -8.45
CA LEU A 73 2.59 -13.25 -7.73
C LEU A 73 2.13 -14.38 -8.66
N ALA A 74 2.20 -15.59 -8.15
CA ALA A 74 1.63 -16.79 -8.74
C ALA A 74 0.78 -17.55 -7.72
N VAL A 75 -0.26 -18.19 -8.23
CA VAL A 75 -1.06 -19.18 -7.49
C VAL A 75 -0.30 -20.49 -7.37
N THR A 76 -0.65 -21.28 -6.37
CA THR A 76 -0.06 -22.60 -6.09
C THR A 76 -1.14 -23.68 -6.22
N HIS A 77 -0.74 -24.93 -5.99
CA HIS A 77 -1.69 -26.06 -5.95
C HIS A 77 -2.65 -26.01 -4.75
N ASN A 78 -2.38 -25.18 -3.73
CA ASN A 78 -3.23 -25.03 -2.55
C ASN A 78 -4.21 -23.85 -2.65
N SER A 79 -4.11 -23.03 -3.70
CA SER A 79 -5.00 -21.87 -3.87
C SER A 79 -6.44 -22.30 -4.14
N SER A 80 -7.40 -21.50 -3.63
CA SER A 80 -8.82 -21.64 -3.98
C SER A 80 -9.09 -21.27 -5.43
N GLN A 81 -10.24 -21.70 -5.95
CA GLN A 81 -10.70 -21.33 -7.30
C GLN A 81 -10.80 -19.81 -7.46
N ASP A 82 -11.32 -19.10 -6.45
CA ASP A 82 -11.43 -17.64 -6.48
C ASP A 82 -10.08 -16.93 -6.71
N LEU A 83 -8.97 -17.46 -6.17
CA LEU A 83 -7.62 -16.91 -6.44
C LEU A 83 -7.16 -17.24 -7.86
N TRP A 84 -7.47 -18.44 -8.37
CA TRP A 84 -7.20 -18.81 -9.76
C TRP A 84 -7.96 -17.93 -10.76
N ASP A 85 -9.21 -17.59 -10.46
CA ASP A 85 -10.05 -16.73 -11.30
C ASP A 85 -9.47 -15.31 -11.39
N ILE A 86 -8.99 -14.76 -10.26
CA ILE A 86 -8.27 -13.47 -10.24
C ILE A 86 -6.98 -13.56 -11.06
N TYR A 87 -6.21 -14.62 -10.86
CA TYR A 87 -4.93 -14.83 -11.55
C TYR A 87 -5.09 -14.91 -13.08
N ASN A 88 -6.16 -15.55 -13.57
CA ASN A 88 -6.45 -15.75 -14.99
C ASN A 88 -7.34 -14.66 -15.62
N PHE A 89 -7.76 -13.65 -14.86
CA PHE A 89 -8.73 -12.64 -15.29
C PHE A 89 -10.06 -13.25 -15.75
N GLU A 90 -10.53 -14.26 -15.02
CA GLU A 90 -11.77 -15.02 -15.28
C GLU A 90 -12.69 -14.93 -14.05
N VAL A 91 -12.71 -13.74 -13.42
CA VAL A 91 -13.43 -13.46 -12.18
C VAL A 91 -14.93 -13.49 -12.40
N GLU A 92 -15.63 -14.25 -11.56
CA GLU A 92 -17.08 -14.20 -11.40
C GLU A 92 -17.50 -13.13 -10.36
N PRO A 93 -18.70 -12.52 -10.49
CA PRO A 93 -19.21 -11.52 -9.53
C PRO A 93 -19.36 -12.01 -8.08
N THR A 94 -19.27 -13.32 -7.83
CA THR A 94 -19.40 -13.94 -6.51
C THR A 94 -18.05 -14.24 -5.85
N ASN A 95 -16.93 -13.79 -6.43
CA ASN A 95 -15.59 -14.04 -5.90
C ASN A 95 -15.43 -13.45 -4.49
N SER A 96 -14.98 -14.27 -3.53
CA SER A 96 -14.91 -13.89 -2.12
C SER A 96 -13.91 -12.78 -1.79
N TYR A 97 -12.88 -12.58 -2.62
CA TYR A 97 -11.88 -11.53 -2.42
C TYR A 97 -12.26 -10.20 -3.09
N LEU A 98 -13.28 -10.19 -3.96
CA LEU A 98 -13.70 -9.02 -4.74
C LEU A 98 -15.13 -8.65 -4.40
N ASN A 99 -15.29 -8.05 -3.22
CA ASN A 99 -16.58 -7.58 -2.73
C ASN A 99 -16.64 -6.04 -2.75
N ASP A 100 -17.22 -5.50 -3.82
CA ASP A 100 -17.48 -4.06 -3.99
C ASP A 100 -18.42 -3.48 -2.91
N ARG A 101 -19.29 -4.30 -2.31
CA ARG A 101 -20.21 -3.85 -1.25
C ARG A 101 -19.48 -3.39 0.00
N GLU A 102 -18.36 -4.02 0.35
CA GLU A 102 -17.54 -3.61 1.50
C GLU A 102 -16.92 -2.23 1.28
N PHE A 103 -16.52 -1.92 0.04
CA PHE A 103 -16.08 -0.57 -0.31
C PHE A 103 -17.22 0.44 -0.22
N TYR A 104 -18.42 0.11 -0.71
CA TYR A 104 -19.58 1.00 -0.60
C TYR A 104 -20.02 1.22 0.85
N ALA A 105 -19.89 0.21 1.73
CA ALA A 105 -20.11 0.37 3.16
C ALA A 105 -19.12 1.36 3.79
N LEU A 106 -17.82 1.22 3.49
CA LEU A 106 -16.79 2.18 3.90
C LEU A 106 -17.12 3.59 3.42
N ILE A 107 -17.49 3.74 2.16
CA ILE A 107 -17.83 5.02 1.54
C ILE A 107 -19.07 5.64 2.20
N ASN A 108 -20.07 4.82 2.53
CA ASN A 108 -21.28 5.28 3.18
C ASN A 108 -20.99 5.84 4.58
N ASP A 109 -20.17 5.15 5.36
CA ASP A 109 -19.73 5.62 6.69
C ASP A 109 -18.88 6.88 6.57
N CYS A 110 -18.03 6.96 5.56
CA CYS A 110 -17.31 8.20 5.24
C CYS A 110 -18.29 9.36 4.94
N ASN A 111 -19.28 9.13 4.09
CA ASN A 111 -20.29 10.12 3.73
C ASN A 111 -21.08 10.57 4.95
N TYR A 112 -21.41 9.64 5.85
CA TYR A 112 -22.12 9.93 7.08
C TYR A 112 -21.31 10.88 7.97
N LEU A 113 -20.05 10.54 8.27
CA LEU A 113 -19.20 11.38 9.12
C LEU A 113 -19.01 12.76 8.48
N ILE A 114 -18.72 12.83 7.18
CA ILE A 114 -18.54 14.10 6.46
C ILE A 114 -19.79 14.98 6.53
N LYS A 115 -20.99 14.39 6.42
CA LYS A 115 -22.25 15.13 6.42
C LYS A 115 -22.61 15.70 7.79
N TYR A 116 -22.38 14.91 8.84
CA TYR A 116 -22.88 15.21 10.18
C TYR A 116 -21.85 15.80 11.14
N VAL A 117 -20.57 15.87 10.76
CA VAL A 117 -19.52 16.49 11.59
C VAL A 117 -19.62 18.01 11.63
N ASP A 118 -19.72 18.56 12.85
CA ASP A 118 -19.74 20.01 13.06
C ASP A 118 -18.33 20.62 13.00
N THR A 119 -17.91 21.02 11.80
CA THR A 119 -16.59 21.64 11.57
C THR A 119 -16.48 23.10 12.07
N THR A 120 -17.56 23.67 12.61
CA THR A 120 -17.56 25.04 13.15
C THR A 120 -17.01 25.13 14.56
N LYS A 121 -16.94 23.99 15.28
CA LYS A 121 -16.44 23.93 16.65
C LYS A 121 -14.94 24.16 16.73
N ILE A 122 -14.56 25.07 17.61
CA ILE A 122 -13.19 25.42 17.95
C ILE A 122 -12.96 24.98 19.40
N VAL A 123 -11.93 24.17 19.63
CA VAL A 123 -11.46 23.77 20.95
C VAL A 123 -9.99 24.19 21.03
N GLN A 124 -9.65 25.04 22.00
CA GLN A 124 -8.28 25.57 22.18
C GLN A 124 -7.69 26.21 20.91
N ASP A 125 -8.46 27.09 20.26
CA ASP A 125 -8.11 27.77 19.01
C ASP A 125 -7.88 26.85 17.78
N GLU A 126 -8.12 25.54 17.90
CA GLU A 126 -8.04 24.59 16.79
C GLU A 126 -9.42 24.02 16.40
N LYS A 127 -9.63 23.86 15.09
CA LYS A 127 -10.80 23.16 14.56
C LYS A 127 -10.55 21.64 14.59
N ILE A 128 -10.54 21.08 15.79
CA ILE A 128 -10.28 19.64 16.03
C ILE A 128 -11.14 18.76 15.11
N LEU A 129 -12.44 19.03 15.01
CA LEU A 129 -13.35 18.21 14.19
C LEU A 129 -13.09 18.31 12.68
N LYS A 130 -12.43 19.38 12.21
CA LYS A 130 -12.01 19.51 10.81
C LYS A 130 -10.97 18.45 10.43
N ARG A 131 -10.11 18.01 11.37
CA ARG A 131 -9.11 16.96 11.08
C ARG A 131 -9.74 15.60 10.81
N TYR A 132 -10.84 15.29 11.50
CA TYR A 132 -11.64 14.07 11.26
C TYR A 132 -12.26 14.12 9.87
N MET A 133 -12.93 15.23 9.51
CA MET A 133 -13.50 15.40 8.17
C MET A 133 -12.44 15.27 7.06
N SER A 134 -11.27 15.91 7.23
CA SER A 134 -10.17 15.84 6.27
C SER A 134 -9.66 14.41 6.08
N ALA A 135 -9.39 13.69 7.17
CA ALA A 135 -8.96 12.29 7.12
C ALA A 135 -10.02 11.37 6.51
N THR A 136 -11.31 11.59 6.80
CA THR A 136 -12.39 10.82 6.20
C THR A 136 -12.51 11.05 4.70
N LYS A 137 -12.34 12.31 4.23
CA LYS A 137 -12.34 12.61 2.80
C LYS A 137 -11.18 11.95 2.05
N SER A 138 -9.99 11.88 2.66
CA SER A 138 -8.86 11.19 2.04
C SER A 138 -9.09 9.67 1.95
N ILE A 139 -9.64 9.04 3.00
CA ILE A 139 -10.02 7.62 2.99
C ILE A 139 -11.08 7.35 1.92
N ARG A 140 -12.14 8.18 1.85
CA ARG A 140 -13.19 8.04 0.84
C ARG A 140 -12.64 8.13 -0.58
N ALA A 141 -11.79 9.13 -0.85
CA ALA A 141 -11.18 9.30 -2.17
C ALA A 141 -10.26 8.13 -2.53
N TRP A 142 -9.47 7.63 -1.57
CA TRP A 142 -8.65 6.44 -1.77
C TRP A 142 -9.50 5.21 -2.11
N ALA A 143 -10.59 4.98 -1.35
CA ALA A 143 -11.49 3.85 -1.57
C ALA A 143 -12.13 3.90 -2.96
N TYR A 144 -12.65 5.05 -3.38
CA TYR A 144 -13.18 5.25 -4.73
C TYR A 144 -12.15 4.99 -5.82
N MET A 145 -10.91 5.47 -5.64
CA MET A 145 -9.83 5.19 -6.60
C MET A 145 -9.49 3.71 -6.67
N GLN A 146 -9.45 3.00 -5.53
CA GLN A 146 -9.22 1.55 -5.54
C GLN A 146 -10.33 0.81 -6.30
N MET A 147 -11.59 1.16 -6.06
CA MET A 147 -12.71 0.59 -6.80
C MET A 147 -12.61 0.85 -8.30
N ALA A 148 -12.32 2.08 -8.71
CA ALA A 148 -12.18 2.41 -10.13
C ALA A 148 -11.02 1.66 -10.80
N MET A 149 -9.94 1.35 -10.06
CA MET A 149 -8.81 0.55 -10.57
C MET A 149 -9.11 -0.95 -10.65
N ILE A 150 -10.10 -1.44 -9.90
CA ILE A 150 -10.54 -2.84 -9.91
C ILE A 150 -11.67 -3.05 -10.93
N TYR A 151 -12.69 -2.18 -10.93
CA TYR A 151 -13.94 -2.34 -11.67
C TYR A 151 -14.11 -1.39 -12.87
N GLY A 152 -13.20 -0.42 -13.05
CA GLY A 152 -13.17 0.52 -14.19
C GLY A 152 -14.18 1.67 -14.12
N GLN A 153 -15.34 1.43 -13.53
CA GLN A 153 -16.39 2.40 -13.29
C GLN A 153 -16.93 2.24 -11.86
N VAL A 154 -17.50 3.31 -11.31
CA VAL A 154 -18.05 3.28 -9.94
C VAL A 154 -19.34 4.08 -9.84
N TYR A 155 -20.21 3.69 -8.92
CA TYR A 155 -21.37 4.48 -8.52
C TYR A 155 -20.95 5.56 -7.54
N TYR A 156 -20.99 6.82 -7.98
CA TYR A 156 -20.48 7.94 -7.19
C TYR A 156 -21.57 8.61 -6.36
N SER A 157 -21.33 8.77 -5.07
CA SER A 157 -22.21 9.48 -4.14
C SER A 157 -21.41 10.17 -3.04
N THR A 158 -21.76 11.42 -2.77
CA THR A 158 -21.23 12.17 -1.61
C THR A 158 -22.23 12.24 -0.45
N GLU A 159 -23.45 11.72 -0.65
CA GLU A 159 -24.52 11.74 0.34
C GLU A 159 -24.62 10.38 1.05
N PRO A 160 -24.83 10.36 2.37
CA PRO A 160 -25.01 9.12 3.11
C PRO A 160 -26.36 8.49 2.81
N ILE A 161 -26.36 7.17 2.77
CA ILE A 161 -27.53 6.33 2.60
C ILE A 161 -27.97 5.90 4.00
N LEU A 162 -29.14 6.39 4.40
CA LEU A 162 -29.70 6.17 5.73
C LEU A 162 -30.84 5.14 5.74
N ASP A 163 -31.30 4.75 4.56
CA ASP A 163 -32.41 3.82 4.37
C ASP A 163 -31.96 2.68 3.45
N ALA A 164 -32.08 1.45 3.93
CA ALA A 164 -31.76 0.24 3.17
C ALA A 164 -32.65 0.05 1.93
N THR A 165 -33.76 0.78 1.83
CA THR A 165 -34.65 0.76 0.65
C THR A 165 -34.17 1.68 -0.48
N GLN A 166 -33.12 2.46 -0.27
CA GLN A 166 -32.59 3.35 -1.30
C GLN A 166 -31.87 2.56 -2.38
N ASP A 167 -32.44 2.62 -3.58
CA ASP A 167 -31.96 1.87 -4.74
C ASP A 167 -30.62 2.44 -5.26
N MET A 168 -29.54 1.72 -4.97
CA MET A 168 -28.17 2.03 -5.39
C MET A 168 -28.00 2.13 -6.90
N SER A 169 -28.85 1.43 -7.68
CA SER A 169 -28.78 1.45 -9.15
C SER A 169 -29.12 2.81 -9.76
N LYS A 170 -29.70 3.72 -8.98
CA LYS A 170 -30.02 5.09 -9.40
C LYS A 170 -28.85 6.06 -9.25
N LEU A 171 -27.77 5.66 -8.60
CA LEU A 171 -26.58 6.49 -8.47
C LEU A 171 -25.90 6.66 -9.83
N PRO A 172 -25.28 7.82 -10.10
CA PRO A 172 -24.55 8.03 -11.33
C PRO A 172 -23.33 7.10 -11.37
N LYS A 173 -23.27 6.25 -12.39
CA LYS A 173 -22.09 5.44 -12.70
C LYS A 173 -21.13 6.29 -13.53
N ILE A 174 -19.93 6.52 -13.02
CA ILE A 174 -18.92 7.38 -13.66
C ILE A 174 -17.64 6.60 -13.96
N SER A 175 -16.91 7.04 -14.99
CA SER A 175 -15.60 6.49 -15.35
C SER A 175 -14.50 7.00 -14.42
N MET A 176 -13.34 6.33 -14.44
CA MET A 176 -12.14 6.75 -13.71
C MET A 176 -11.75 8.21 -13.98
N ASP A 177 -11.77 8.68 -15.24
CA ASP A 177 -11.37 10.06 -15.56
C ASP A 177 -12.28 11.11 -14.90
N VAL A 178 -13.61 10.91 -14.99
CA VAL A 178 -14.60 11.79 -14.36
C VAL A 178 -14.51 11.72 -12.83
N LEU A 179 -14.23 10.53 -12.30
CA LEU A 179 -14.01 10.33 -10.87
C LEU A 179 -12.78 11.10 -10.38
N VAL A 180 -11.65 11.03 -11.09
CA VAL A 180 -10.42 11.74 -10.72
C VAL A 180 -10.68 13.24 -10.63
N ASP A 181 -11.37 13.83 -11.61
CA ASP A 181 -11.76 15.24 -11.56
C ASP A 181 -12.66 15.55 -10.36
N SER A 182 -13.67 14.73 -10.11
CA SER A 182 -14.60 14.90 -8.98
C SER A 182 -13.90 14.82 -7.62
N LEU A 183 -12.93 13.90 -7.46
CA LEU A 183 -12.15 13.73 -6.25
C LEU A 183 -11.13 14.87 -6.06
N LEU A 184 -10.55 15.38 -7.14
CA LEU A 184 -9.67 16.56 -7.09
C LEU A 184 -10.44 17.79 -6.63
N ASP A 185 -11.66 18.01 -7.14
CA ASP A 185 -12.51 19.13 -6.72
C ASP A 185 -12.90 19.03 -5.24
N ASP A 186 -13.13 17.82 -4.73
CA ASP A 186 -13.47 17.57 -3.32
C ASP A 186 -12.27 17.77 -2.37
N LEU A 187 -11.07 17.35 -2.77
CA LEU A 187 -9.88 17.35 -1.91
C LEU A 187 -9.02 18.62 -2.00
N SER A 188 -8.99 19.29 -3.15
CA SER A 188 -8.13 20.47 -3.37
C SER A 188 -8.37 21.60 -2.36
N PRO A 189 -9.63 21.91 -1.93
CA PRO A 189 -9.87 22.91 -0.89
C PRO A 189 -9.29 22.54 0.49
N LEU A 190 -8.94 21.28 0.71
CA LEU A 190 -8.36 20.75 1.94
C LEU A 190 -6.85 20.55 1.85
N LYS A 191 -6.23 20.84 0.70
CA LYS A 191 -4.78 20.80 0.52
C LYS A 191 -4.11 21.61 1.65
N PRO A 192 -3.24 20.99 2.46
CA PRO A 192 -2.50 21.73 3.47
C PRO A 192 -1.60 22.80 2.83
N VAL A 193 -1.40 23.92 3.54
CA VAL A 193 -0.51 25.00 3.09
C VAL A 193 0.89 24.42 2.87
N ASP A 194 1.58 24.83 1.81
CA ASP A 194 2.90 24.28 1.50
C ASP A 194 3.87 24.51 2.66
N ASN A 195 4.69 23.48 2.94
CA ASN A 195 5.62 23.37 4.05
C ASN A 195 4.98 23.26 5.46
N THR A 196 3.66 23.09 5.58
CA THR A 196 2.99 22.82 6.85
C THR A 196 2.65 21.34 7.02
N ILE A 197 2.80 20.83 8.24
CA ILE A 197 2.45 19.46 8.63
C ILE A 197 0.92 19.29 8.54
N GLU A 198 0.48 18.11 8.11
CA GLU A 198 -0.92 17.70 8.13
C GLU A 198 -1.25 17.09 9.49
N HIS A 199 -2.33 17.56 10.12
CA HIS A 199 -2.76 17.07 11.43
C HIS A 199 -3.85 16.01 11.29
N PHE A 200 -3.67 14.89 11.98
CA PHE A 200 -4.59 13.75 11.96
C PHE A 200 -5.32 13.61 13.30
N PRO A 201 -6.45 12.89 13.35
CA PRO A 201 -7.06 12.47 14.61
C PRO A 201 -6.07 11.73 15.49
N GLY A 202 -6.11 11.99 16.80
CA GLY A 202 -5.31 11.26 17.79
C GLY A 202 -6.18 10.25 18.53
N TYR A 203 -5.61 9.08 18.84
CA TYR A 203 -6.24 8.06 19.67
C TYR A 203 -5.53 7.97 21.02
N PHE A 204 -6.23 8.31 22.11
CA PHE A 204 -5.83 8.03 23.50
C PHE A 204 -4.36 8.32 23.89
N GLY A 205 -3.71 9.30 23.26
CA GLY A 205 -2.31 9.67 23.54
C GLY A 205 -1.25 8.91 22.72
N GLU A 206 -1.67 8.08 21.76
CA GLU A 206 -0.78 7.41 20.82
C GLU A 206 -0.60 8.19 19.52
N ASN A 207 0.58 8.06 18.91
CA ASN A 207 0.80 8.54 17.55
C ASN A 207 0.11 7.59 16.57
N THR A 208 -0.92 8.09 15.90
CA THR A 208 -1.76 7.36 14.94
C THR A 208 -1.75 8.00 13.56
N GLU A 209 -0.79 8.89 13.30
CA GLU A 209 -0.67 9.60 12.01
C GLU A 209 -0.45 8.66 10.81
N ASP A 210 0.09 7.47 11.05
CA ASP A 210 0.30 6.45 10.03
C ASP A 210 -0.92 5.55 9.83
N TYR A 211 -2.01 5.69 10.61
CA TYR A 211 -3.27 4.99 10.37
C TYR A 211 -4.13 5.67 9.31
N PHE A 212 -3.79 6.91 8.98
CA PHE A 212 -4.51 7.73 8.02
C PHE A 212 -3.75 7.88 6.71
N ILE A 213 -4.49 8.23 5.66
CA ILE A 213 -3.93 8.47 4.33
C ILE A 213 -3.78 9.98 4.18
N PRO A 214 -2.54 10.52 4.03
CA PRO A 214 -2.35 11.96 3.89
C PRO A 214 -3.04 12.53 2.65
N ILE A 215 -3.67 13.70 2.77
CA ILE A 215 -4.32 14.37 1.63
C ILE A 215 -3.31 14.62 0.51
N ARG A 216 -2.07 15.00 0.84
CA ARG A 216 -1.01 15.19 -0.17
C ARG A 216 -0.70 13.91 -0.96
N LEU A 217 -0.78 12.74 -0.33
CA LEU A 217 -0.57 11.46 -1.01
C LEU A 217 -1.68 11.21 -2.04
N VAL A 218 -2.94 11.36 -1.63
CA VAL A 218 -4.09 11.14 -2.51
C VAL A 218 -4.12 12.16 -3.63
N LEU A 219 -3.89 13.45 -3.35
CA LEU A 219 -3.80 14.48 -4.39
C LEU A 219 -2.67 14.19 -5.38
N GLY A 220 -1.49 13.78 -4.89
CA GLY A 220 -0.37 13.38 -5.76
C GLY A 220 -0.76 12.24 -6.71
N ASP A 221 -1.40 11.20 -6.18
CA ASP A 221 -1.87 10.07 -6.98
C ASP A 221 -2.93 10.50 -8.00
N LEU A 222 -3.91 11.32 -7.62
CA LEU A 222 -4.93 11.84 -8.53
C LEU A 222 -4.33 12.70 -9.66
N TYR A 223 -3.41 13.60 -9.34
CA TYR A 223 -2.71 14.41 -10.35
C TYR A 223 -1.87 13.53 -11.29
N LEU A 224 -1.23 12.49 -10.76
CA LEU A 224 -0.45 11.55 -11.56
C LEU A 224 -1.33 10.74 -12.52
N TRP A 225 -2.52 10.32 -12.09
CA TRP A 225 -3.52 9.70 -12.97
C TRP A 225 -4.04 10.66 -14.05
N LYS A 226 -4.28 11.92 -13.67
CA LYS A 226 -4.70 13.00 -14.59
C LYS A 226 -3.62 13.44 -15.59
N LYS A 227 -2.38 12.96 -15.45
CA LYS A 227 -1.19 13.39 -16.22
C LYS A 227 -0.78 14.85 -15.93
N ASP A 228 -1.18 15.39 -14.79
CA ASP A 228 -0.69 16.66 -14.26
C ASP A 228 0.58 16.43 -13.42
N TYR A 229 1.68 16.20 -14.13
CA TYR A 229 2.94 15.79 -13.52
C TYR A 229 3.56 16.87 -12.62
N TYR A 230 3.31 18.15 -12.88
CA TYR A 230 3.81 19.26 -12.07
C TYR A 230 3.18 19.26 -10.68
N ASN A 231 1.85 19.20 -10.62
CA ASN A 231 1.15 19.18 -9.34
C ASN A 231 1.38 17.86 -8.59
N ALA A 232 1.50 16.74 -9.30
CA ALA A 232 1.90 15.46 -8.71
C ALA A 232 3.27 15.54 -8.02
N ALA A 233 4.30 16.01 -8.74
CA ALA A 233 5.65 16.17 -8.20
C ALA A 233 5.68 17.11 -6.98
N LEU A 234 4.93 18.22 -7.05
CA LEU A 234 4.80 19.15 -5.92
C LEU A 234 4.17 18.48 -4.70
N MET A 235 3.10 17.69 -4.88
CA MET A 235 2.40 17.05 -3.75
C MET A 235 3.28 16.00 -3.06
N TYR A 236 3.97 15.15 -3.84
CA TYR A 236 4.88 14.16 -3.28
C TYR A 236 6.08 14.82 -2.60
N TYR A 237 6.67 15.86 -3.21
CA TYR A 237 7.77 16.61 -2.59
C TYR A 237 7.35 17.23 -1.26
N GLN A 238 6.19 17.89 -1.23
CA GLN A 238 5.66 18.49 -0.02
C GLN A 238 5.42 17.44 1.07
N LEU A 239 4.90 16.26 0.70
CA LEU A 239 4.75 15.14 1.63
C LEU A 239 6.09 14.64 2.18
N ILE A 240 7.11 14.50 1.31
CA ILE A 240 8.48 14.12 1.70
C ILE A 240 9.05 15.11 2.72
N LEU A 241 8.89 16.41 2.49
CA LEU A 241 9.34 17.46 3.41
C LEU A 241 8.60 17.40 4.75
N THR A 242 7.26 17.44 4.72
CA THR A 242 6.46 17.61 5.93
C THR A 242 6.49 16.39 6.84
N LYS A 243 6.57 15.18 6.26
CA LYS A 243 6.77 13.94 7.02
C LYS A 243 8.26 13.59 7.23
N ARG A 244 9.19 14.43 6.77
CA ARG A 244 10.65 14.24 6.89
C ARG A 244 11.11 12.86 6.40
N LEU A 245 10.57 12.41 5.27
CA LEU A 245 10.84 11.10 4.71
C LEU A 245 12.26 11.05 4.13
N VAL A 246 13.18 10.37 4.82
CA VAL A 246 14.57 10.22 4.41
C VAL A 246 14.91 8.74 4.25
N LEU A 247 15.14 8.31 3.01
CA LEU A 247 15.59 6.96 2.71
C LEU A 247 17.08 6.85 3.09
N SER A 248 17.38 6.14 4.16
CA SER A 248 18.76 6.02 4.67
C SER A 248 19.34 4.62 4.47
N SER A 249 20.65 4.50 4.65
CA SER A 249 21.36 3.20 4.63
C SER A 249 21.06 2.30 5.83
N SER A 250 20.17 2.71 6.75
CA SER A 250 19.79 1.93 7.93
C SER A 250 19.08 0.63 7.56
N PHE A 251 18.33 0.62 6.45
CA PHE A 251 17.58 -0.53 5.94
C PHE A 251 18.25 -1.19 4.72
N GLN A 252 19.56 -1.02 4.59
CA GLN A 252 20.35 -1.62 3.53
C GLN A 252 20.79 -3.03 3.91
N ASN A 253 20.51 -4.01 3.05
CA ASN A 253 21.17 -5.31 3.12
C ASN A 253 22.63 -5.18 2.67
N LYS A 254 23.57 -5.83 3.35
CA LYS A 254 25.01 -5.70 3.09
C LYS A 254 25.65 -7.06 2.88
N TRP A 255 26.70 -7.08 2.08
CA TRP A 255 27.57 -8.23 1.95
C TRP A 255 28.55 -8.32 3.13
N LYS A 256 28.95 -9.54 3.50
CA LYS A 256 29.85 -9.76 4.64
C LYS A 256 31.29 -9.39 4.30
N ASP A 257 31.70 -9.68 3.07
CA ASP A 257 33.05 -9.50 2.58
C ASP A 257 33.06 -8.90 1.18
N ASN A 258 34.26 -8.52 0.72
CA ASN A 258 34.50 -7.98 -0.62
C ASN A 258 34.59 -9.10 -1.69
N GLN A 259 34.36 -10.35 -1.32
CA GLN A 259 34.25 -11.48 -2.26
C GLN A 259 32.79 -11.73 -2.66
N PHE A 260 31.82 -11.20 -1.92
CA PHE A 260 30.39 -11.24 -2.21
C PHE A 260 29.83 -12.68 -2.25
N LEU A 261 30.47 -13.57 -1.49
CA LEU A 261 30.07 -14.98 -1.37
C LEU A 261 29.13 -15.20 -0.19
N GLU A 262 29.18 -14.31 0.81
CA GLU A 262 28.40 -14.42 2.03
C GLU A 262 27.66 -13.13 2.37
N TYR A 263 26.46 -13.30 2.92
CA TYR A 263 25.60 -12.22 3.39
C TYR A 263 26.10 -11.66 4.72
N GLY A 264 26.15 -10.32 4.82
CA GLY A 264 26.57 -9.59 6.00
C GLY A 264 25.37 -9.23 6.88
N THR A 265 25.09 -7.92 6.99
CA THR A 265 23.95 -7.43 7.77
C THR A 265 22.71 -7.33 6.91
N LEU A 266 21.59 -7.89 7.38
CA LEU A 266 20.33 -7.93 6.64
C LEU A 266 19.27 -7.11 7.38
N THR A 267 19.21 -5.81 7.12
CA THR A 267 18.29 -4.89 7.82
C THR A 267 17.10 -4.43 7.00
N TRP A 268 17.03 -4.76 5.71
CA TRP A 268 15.91 -4.34 4.85
C TRP A 268 14.55 -4.77 5.40
N ARG A 269 14.46 -6.02 5.88
CA ARG A 269 13.27 -6.55 6.56
C ARG A 269 12.74 -5.66 7.69
N GLN A 270 13.60 -4.92 8.40
CA GLN A 270 13.18 -4.09 9.52
C GLN A 270 12.20 -2.97 9.10
N LEU A 271 12.13 -2.66 7.80
CA LEU A 271 11.11 -1.78 7.21
C LEU A 271 9.69 -2.24 7.55
N PHE A 272 9.46 -3.56 7.66
CA PHE A 272 8.15 -4.18 7.86
C PHE A 272 7.84 -4.53 9.33
N LEU A 273 8.68 -4.09 10.27
CA LEU A 273 8.48 -4.34 11.70
C LEU A 273 8.16 -3.06 12.45
N ASN A 274 9.02 -2.05 12.36
CA ASN A 274 8.78 -0.74 12.95
C ASN A 274 9.74 0.28 12.31
N SER A 275 9.29 0.94 11.25
CA SER A 275 10.12 1.90 10.52
C SER A 275 9.47 3.28 10.45
N GLY A 276 10.29 4.32 10.59
CA GLY A 276 9.87 5.71 10.35
C GLY A 276 9.63 6.02 8.86
N GLU A 277 9.70 5.01 7.99
CA GLU A 277 9.42 5.14 6.56
C GLU A 277 7.98 4.76 6.20
N VAL A 278 7.16 4.35 7.16
CA VAL A 278 5.74 4.08 6.93
C VAL A 278 4.98 5.40 6.84
N VAL A 279 4.32 5.63 5.71
CA VAL A 279 3.52 6.85 5.47
C VAL A 279 2.08 6.61 5.88
N SER A 280 1.55 5.43 5.57
CA SER A 280 0.19 4.99 5.88
C SER A 280 0.09 3.45 5.95
N LYS A 281 -0.68 2.93 6.89
CA LYS A 281 -0.90 1.50 7.13
C LYS A 281 -2.29 1.24 7.72
N ILE A 282 -2.80 0.06 7.47
CA ILE A 282 -3.98 -0.50 8.14
C ILE A 282 -3.45 -1.35 9.29
N ARG A 283 -3.74 -0.92 10.52
CA ARG A 283 -3.38 -1.66 11.74
C ARG A 283 -4.58 -2.51 12.16
N TYR A 284 -4.34 -3.78 12.42
CA TYR A 284 -5.30 -4.73 12.97
C TYR A 284 -5.09 -4.87 14.49
N THR A 285 -6.00 -5.50 15.23
CA THR A 285 -5.83 -5.72 16.68
C THR A 285 -5.22 -7.08 16.98
N ASP A 286 -4.32 -7.13 17.95
CA ASP A 286 -3.66 -8.34 18.42
C ASP A 286 -4.48 -9.02 19.53
N ASP A 287 -5.55 -8.36 20.01
CA ASP A 287 -6.36 -8.79 21.15
C ASP A 287 -7.28 -9.97 20.82
N TYR A 288 -7.57 -10.20 19.54
CA TYR A 288 -8.46 -11.27 19.07
C TYR A 288 -7.81 -12.06 17.93
N ALA A 289 -7.76 -13.39 18.07
CA ALA A 289 -7.10 -14.28 17.11
C ALA A 289 -7.68 -14.23 15.68
N GLU A 290 -8.91 -13.75 15.54
CA GLU A 290 -9.61 -13.58 14.25
C GLU A 290 -9.39 -12.20 13.61
N SER A 291 -8.74 -11.28 14.32
CA SER A 291 -8.51 -9.91 13.88
C SER A 291 -7.08 -9.68 13.36
N VAL A 292 -6.47 -10.68 12.73
CA VAL A 292 -5.13 -10.58 12.11
C VAL A 292 -5.25 -10.56 10.59
N THR A 293 -4.28 -9.95 9.90
CA THR A 293 -4.27 -9.96 8.43
C THR A 293 -4.21 -11.39 7.88
N ILE A 294 -5.07 -11.69 6.90
CA ILE A 294 -5.07 -12.97 6.19
C ILE A 294 -3.82 -13.12 5.32
N LEU A 295 -3.15 -12.04 4.93
CA LEU A 295 -1.92 -12.07 4.11
C LEU A 295 -0.84 -12.92 4.80
N SER A 296 -0.72 -12.81 6.13
CA SER A 296 0.23 -13.60 6.91
C SER A 296 -0.02 -15.11 6.78
N LYS A 297 -1.28 -15.53 6.63
CA LYS A 297 -1.67 -16.93 6.41
C LYS A 297 -1.46 -17.34 4.95
N ILE A 298 -1.92 -16.52 4.00
CA ILE A 298 -1.85 -16.80 2.56
C ILE A 298 -0.42 -17.09 2.10
N PHE A 299 0.53 -16.32 2.61
CA PHE A 299 1.94 -16.42 2.24
C PHE A 299 2.75 -17.36 3.14
N SER A 300 2.20 -17.89 4.24
CA SER A 300 2.97 -18.76 5.12
C SER A 300 3.25 -20.11 4.45
N PRO A 301 4.35 -20.79 4.83
CA PRO A 301 4.64 -22.15 4.37
C PRO A 301 3.52 -23.16 4.66
N GLU A 302 2.75 -22.94 5.73
CA GLU A 302 1.70 -23.85 6.17
C GLU A 302 0.54 -23.92 5.17
N TYR A 303 0.09 -22.78 4.64
CA TYR A 303 -0.99 -22.73 3.67
C TYR A 303 -0.47 -22.68 2.24
N TYR A 304 0.56 -21.84 2.02
CA TYR A 304 1.23 -21.67 0.76
C TYR A 304 0.26 -21.42 -0.40
N TRP A 305 -0.71 -20.52 -0.25
CA TRP A 305 -1.71 -20.25 -1.28
C TRP A 305 -1.17 -19.37 -2.40
N LEU A 306 -0.24 -18.45 -2.10
CA LEU A 306 0.39 -17.60 -3.09
C LEU A 306 1.91 -17.66 -2.94
N ALA A 307 2.61 -17.59 -4.06
CA ALA A 307 4.06 -17.64 -4.16
C ALA A 307 4.58 -16.51 -5.06
N PRO A 308 5.86 -16.10 -4.94
CA PRO A 308 6.46 -15.24 -5.95
C PRO A 308 6.48 -15.96 -7.31
N SER A 309 6.17 -15.23 -8.37
CA SER A 309 6.26 -15.75 -9.73
C SER A 309 7.71 -15.96 -10.16
N LEU A 310 7.93 -16.80 -11.18
CA LEU A 310 9.25 -16.95 -11.79
C LEU A 310 9.78 -15.64 -12.39
N THR A 311 8.89 -14.77 -12.89
CA THR A 311 9.25 -13.43 -13.35
C THR A 311 9.80 -12.60 -12.19
N ALA A 312 9.11 -12.58 -11.04
CA ALA A 312 9.57 -11.83 -9.87
C ALA A 312 10.98 -12.27 -9.45
N ILE A 313 11.17 -13.58 -9.31
CA ILE A 313 12.45 -14.21 -8.99
C ILE A 313 13.53 -13.77 -9.99
N SER A 314 13.24 -13.88 -11.29
CA SER A 314 14.16 -13.45 -12.34
C SER A 314 14.48 -11.96 -12.29
N ASN A 315 13.56 -11.10 -11.86
CA ASN A 315 13.82 -9.66 -11.74
C ASN A 315 14.91 -9.39 -10.70
N TRP A 316 14.88 -10.06 -9.53
CA TRP A 316 15.95 -9.93 -8.54
C TRP A 316 17.25 -10.61 -8.99
N GLU A 317 17.17 -11.81 -9.57
CA GLU A 317 18.36 -12.58 -9.99
C GLU A 317 19.12 -11.95 -11.17
N SER A 318 18.41 -11.24 -12.05
CA SER A 318 19.01 -10.57 -13.22
C SER A 318 19.66 -9.22 -12.92
N GLN A 319 19.47 -8.66 -11.72
CA GLN A 319 20.16 -7.42 -11.34
C GLN A 319 21.68 -7.65 -11.35
N THR A 320 22.42 -6.64 -11.80
CA THR A 320 23.89 -6.69 -11.85
C THR A 320 24.46 -5.46 -11.16
N TYR A 321 25.46 -5.64 -10.31
CA TYR A 321 26.07 -4.57 -9.51
C TYR A 321 27.59 -4.53 -9.68
N VAL A 322 28.18 -3.34 -9.54
CA VAL A 322 29.60 -3.09 -9.83
C VAL A 322 30.41 -3.16 -8.55
N GLU A 323 31.31 -4.12 -8.48
CA GLU A 323 32.23 -4.29 -7.35
C GLU A 323 33.48 -3.43 -7.51
N THR A 324 34.03 -3.41 -8.72
CA THR A 324 35.15 -2.57 -9.19
C THR A 324 34.97 -2.31 -10.68
N ALA A 325 35.80 -1.46 -11.30
CA ALA A 325 35.69 -1.18 -12.74
C ALA A 325 35.71 -2.42 -13.67
N THR A 326 36.12 -3.59 -13.18
CA THR A 326 36.26 -4.83 -13.96
C THR A 326 35.51 -6.04 -13.39
N ARG A 327 34.79 -5.91 -12.27
CA ARG A 327 34.11 -7.04 -11.62
C ARG A 327 32.67 -6.66 -11.25
N THR A 328 31.74 -7.54 -11.60
CA THR A 328 30.31 -7.41 -11.30
C THR A 328 29.80 -8.63 -10.55
N THR A 329 28.86 -8.41 -9.63
CA THR A 329 28.07 -9.48 -9.01
C THR A 329 26.65 -9.44 -9.54
N ALA A 330 26.02 -10.61 -9.67
CA ALA A 330 24.63 -10.75 -10.07
C ALA A 330 23.74 -10.98 -8.84
N GLY A 331 22.49 -10.54 -8.93
CA GLY A 331 21.48 -10.71 -7.89
C GLY A 331 21.29 -9.48 -6.99
N ASP A 332 20.04 -9.26 -6.59
CA ASP A 332 19.61 -8.23 -5.65
C ASP A 332 19.39 -8.81 -4.24
N LEU A 333 19.99 -8.18 -3.23
CA LEU A 333 19.88 -8.63 -1.84
C LEU A 333 18.48 -8.47 -1.23
N ARG A 334 17.55 -7.77 -1.88
CA ARG A 334 16.13 -7.77 -1.48
C ARG A 334 15.38 -8.99 -2.02
N GLY A 335 15.97 -9.74 -2.95
CA GLY A 335 15.47 -11.03 -3.43
C GLY A 335 15.77 -12.16 -2.44
N ARG A 336 16.11 -13.35 -2.93
CA ARG A 336 16.45 -14.49 -2.07
C ARG A 336 17.76 -14.30 -1.34
N ILE A 337 17.75 -14.50 -0.02
CA ILE A 337 18.96 -14.57 0.80
C ILE A 337 19.06 -15.94 1.47
N ASN A 338 20.02 -16.77 1.03
CA ASN A 338 20.34 -18.04 1.67
C ASN A 338 21.22 -17.79 2.91
N SER A 339 20.62 -17.47 4.06
CA SER A 339 21.36 -17.43 5.33
C SER A 339 21.27 -18.80 6.03
N SER A 340 22.39 -19.51 6.11
CA SER A 340 22.55 -20.70 6.96
C SER A 340 22.59 -20.28 8.44
N GLY A 341 21.44 -19.97 9.03
CA GLY A 341 21.34 -19.52 10.42
C GLY A 341 19.89 -19.20 10.85
N PRO A 342 19.65 -18.79 12.12
CA PRO A 342 18.30 -18.48 12.62
C PRO A 342 17.64 -17.27 11.92
N ASN A 343 18.37 -16.52 11.10
CA ASN A 343 17.90 -15.36 10.34
C ASN A 343 17.57 -15.73 8.87
N LYS A 344 16.84 -16.82 8.64
CA LYS A 344 16.52 -17.34 7.29
C LYS A 344 15.77 -16.37 6.37
N ASN A 345 15.14 -15.33 6.93
CA ASN A 345 14.08 -14.59 6.23
C ASN A 345 14.37 -13.07 6.23
N ALA A 346 15.23 -12.58 5.33
CA ALA A 346 15.48 -11.12 5.21
C ALA A 346 15.33 -10.56 3.79
N GLY A 347 14.94 -11.43 2.87
CA GLY A 347 14.55 -11.10 1.51
C GLY A 347 13.05 -10.88 1.36
N SER A 348 12.63 -10.62 0.14
CA SER A 348 11.22 -10.60 -0.29
C SER A 348 10.64 -12.01 -0.33
N TYR A 349 11.49 -13.01 -0.59
CA TYR A 349 11.15 -14.42 -0.54
C TYR A 349 12.33 -15.26 -0.06
N TYR A 350 12.06 -16.50 0.34
CA TYR A 350 13.05 -17.52 0.64
C TYR A 350 12.59 -18.87 0.08
N SER A 351 13.39 -19.92 0.23
CA SER A 351 13.03 -21.27 -0.20
C SER A 351 12.81 -22.18 0.99
N ASP A 352 11.68 -22.87 1.02
CA ASP A 352 11.31 -23.79 2.10
C ASP A 352 10.97 -25.19 1.58
N ASN A 353 11.24 -26.21 2.39
CA ASN A 353 10.82 -27.58 2.08
C ASN A 353 9.42 -27.80 2.64
N LEU A 354 8.42 -27.79 1.76
CA LEU A 354 7.01 -28.00 2.12
C LEU A 354 6.62 -29.49 2.21
N GLY A 355 7.57 -30.40 1.94
CA GLY A 355 7.34 -31.85 1.94
C GLY A 355 7.48 -32.51 3.31
N SER A 356 6.74 -33.60 3.52
CA SER A 356 6.93 -34.52 4.65
C SER A 356 8.26 -35.27 4.50
N SER A 357 9.28 -34.82 5.24
CA SER A 357 10.57 -35.40 5.70
C SER A 357 11.16 -36.73 5.15
N THR A 358 10.68 -37.32 4.05
CA THR A 358 11.06 -38.67 3.59
C THR A 358 11.26 -38.81 2.08
N ILE A 359 11.03 -37.76 1.29
CA ILE A 359 11.30 -37.72 -0.16
C ILE A 359 12.16 -36.49 -0.43
N GLU A 360 13.02 -36.55 -1.47
CA GLU A 360 13.96 -35.49 -1.91
C GLU A 360 13.46 -34.06 -1.59
N GLU A 361 14.33 -33.24 -1.01
CA GLU A 361 13.99 -31.87 -0.60
C GLU A 361 13.61 -31.00 -1.80
N ILE A 362 12.32 -30.96 -2.14
CA ILE A 362 11.79 -30.00 -3.11
C ILE A 362 11.60 -28.68 -2.38
N LEU A 363 12.41 -27.69 -2.77
CA LEU A 363 12.37 -26.35 -2.21
C LEU A 363 11.40 -25.46 -3.00
N TYR A 364 10.41 -24.91 -2.31
CA TYR A 364 9.41 -24.00 -2.86
C TYR A 364 9.71 -22.56 -2.45
N PRO A 365 9.55 -21.57 -3.34
CA PRO A 365 9.76 -20.17 -2.99
C PRO A 365 8.55 -19.62 -2.21
N VAL A 366 8.78 -19.04 -1.04
CA VAL A 366 7.76 -18.52 -0.11
C VAL A 366 7.98 -17.02 0.11
N VAL A 367 6.91 -16.22 0.08
CA VAL A 367 6.99 -14.77 0.36
C VAL A 367 7.22 -14.54 1.86
N SER A 368 8.35 -13.94 2.23
CA SER A 368 8.71 -13.72 3.64
C SER A 368 8.16 -12.42 4.25
N LYS A 369 7.75 -11.45 3.43
CA LYS A 369 7.40 -10.09 3.90
C LYS A 369 6.32 -10.07 4.98
N TYR A 370 5.37 -11.00 4.90
CA TYR A 370 4.19 -11.07 5.78
C TYR A 370 4.36 -11.97 7.00
N GLU A 371 5.52 -12.62 7.16
CA GLU A 371 5.75 -13.55 8.27
C GLU A 371 6.05 -12.84 9.60
N PHE A 372 6.51 -11.59 9.54
CA PHE A 372 7.05 -10.91 10.71
C PHE A 372 6.07 -9.95 11.37
N ASN A 373 5.04 -9.56 10.62
CA ASN A 373 4.02 -8.63 11.06
C ASN A 373 2.67 -9.11 10.53
N ASN A 374 1.93 -9.80 11.38
CA ASN A 374 0.61 -10.35 11.08
C ASN A 374 -0.53 -9.40 11.45
N ASN A 375 -0.21 -8.15 11.80
CA ASN A 375 -1.18 -7.22 12.35
C ASN A 375 -1.19 -5.87 11.62
N THR A 376 -0.48 -5.78 10.50
CA THR A 376 -0.36 -4.54 9.72
C THR A 376 -0.35 -4.86 8.23
N THR A 377 -1.20 -4.15 7.48
CA THR A 377 -1.13 -4.09 6.01
C THR A 377 -0.65 -2.70 5.60
N TYR A 378 0.48 -2.63 4.91
CA TYR A 378 1.09 -1.36 4.50
C TYR A 378 0.37 -0.79 3.27
N LEU A 379 -0.14 0.44 3.38
CA LEU A 379 -0.75 1.15 2.25
C LEU A 379 0.30 1.93 1.46
N CYS A 380 1.16 2.66 2.18
CA CYS A 380 2.21 3.46 1.56
C CYS A 380 3.45 3.56 2.47
N ARG A 381 4.62 3.34 1.87
CA ARG A 381 5.94 3.64 2.46
C ARG A 381 6.63 4.78 1.70
N ALA A 382 7.70 5.30 2.29
CA ALA A 382 8.50 6.36 1.71
C ALA A 382 9.03 6.01 0.32
N SER A 383 9.46 4.76 0.08
CA SER A 383 9.94 4.28 -1.22
C SER A 383 8.92 4.55 -2.34
N GLN A 384 7.64 4.26 -2.10
CA GLN A 384 6.56 4.48 -3.07
C GLN A 384 6.36 5.96 -3.38
N VAL A 385 6.43 6.83 -2.36
CA VAL A 385 6.34 8.29 -2.56
C VAL A 385 7.50 8.79 -3.43
N TYR A 386 8.72 8.33 -3.15
CA TYR A 386 9.91 8.70 -3.94
C TYR A 386 9.84 8.18 -5.37
N LEU A 387 9.34 6.97 -5.61
CA LEU A 387 9.20 6.39 -6.94
C LEU A 387 8.12 7.11 -7.77
N LYS A 388 6.96 7.42 -7.17
CA LYS A 388 5.91 8.21 -7.81
C LYS A 388 6.37 9.65 -8.10
N TYR A 389 7.15 10.24 -7.19
CA TYR A 389 7.84 11.51 -7.43
C TYR A 389 8.82 11.42 -8.61
N ALA A 390 9.67 10.37 -8.65
CA ALA A 390 10.62 10.13 -9.73
C ALA A 390 9.90 10.01 -11.08
N GLU A 391 8.76 9.34 -11.12
CA GLU A 391 7.97 9.21 -12.32
C GLU A 391 7.39 10.54 -12.78
N ALA A 392 6.81 11.32 -11.87
CA ALA A 392 6.28 12.65 -12.18
C ALA A 392 7.37 13.57 -12.75
N VAL A 393 8.56 13.61 -12.15
CA VAL A 393 9.65 14.46 -12.66
C VAL A 393 10.28 13.92 -13.95
N ASN A 394 10.30 12.60 -14.14
CA ASN A 394 10.71 11.98 -15.41
C ASN A 394 9.80 12.44 -16.56
N ARG A 395 8.48 12.46 -16.32
CA ARG A 395 7.47 12.94 -17.27
C ARG A 395 7.51 14.44 -17.52
N LEU A 396 8.15 15.22 -16.64
CA LEU A 396 8.48 16.63 -16.84
C LEU A 396 9.83 16.86 -17.56
N GLY A 397 10.48 15.80 -18.04
CA GLY A 397 11.78 15.90 -18.71
C GLY A 397 12.98 15.99 -17.78
N LYS A 398 12.80 15.75 -16.46
CA LYS A 398 13.87 15.78 -15.46
C LYS A 398 14.39 14.36 -15.19
N HIS A 399 14.96 13.77 -16.23
CA HIS A 399 15.33 12.35 -16.30
C HIS A 399 16.48 11.99 -15.35
N TYR A 400 17.53 12.83 -15.27
CA TYR A 400 18.64 12.59 -14.37
C TYR A 400 18.25 12.81 -12.90
N LEU A 401 17.32 13.73 -12.62
CA LEU A 401 16.73 13.88 -11.29
C LEU A 401 15.96 12.62 -10.87
N ALA A 402 15.15 12.05 -11.78
CA ALA A 402 14.45 10.79 -11.52
C ALA A 402 15.43 9.63 -11.26
N LEU A 403 16.51 9.53 -12.05
CA LEU A 403 17.56 8.53 -11.83
C LEU A 403 18.31 8.73 -10.51
N ALA A 404 18.49 9.97 -10.05
CA ALA A 404 19.11 10.24 -8.77
C ALA A 404 18.34 9.60 -7.61
N VAL A 405 16.99 9.59 -7.66
CA VAL A 405 16.13 8.89 -6.68
C VAL A 405 16.47 7.41 -6.57
N LEU A 406 16.65 6.75 -7.72
CA LEU A 406 16.93 5.31 -7.75
C LEU A 406 18.37 5.03 -7.30
N LYS A 407 19.32 5.84 -7.76
CA LYS A 407 20.76 5.54 -7.68
C LYS A 407 21.42 6.11 -6.43
N LYS A 408 21.68 7.42 -6.37
CA LYS A 408 22.51 8.04 -5.31
C LYS A 408 21.70 8.69 -4.19
N GLY A 409 20.38 8.77 -4.34
CA GLY A 409 19.50 9.54 -3.46
C GLY A 409 19.46 11.00 -3.86
N LEU A 410 18.58 11.75 -3.21
CA LEU A 410 18.41 13.19 -3.38
C LEU A 410 19.05 13.93 -2.22
N ASN A 411 20.24 14.47 -2.46
CA ASN A 411 20.96 15.31 -1.52
C ASN A 411 21.84 16.30 -2.30
N ARG A 412 22.40 17.30 -1.61
CA ARG A 412 23.23 18.33 -2.25
C ARG A 412 24.39 17.77 -3.10
N GLU A 413 25.04 16.70 -2.66
CA GLU A 413 26.18 16.10 -3.37
C GLU A 413 25.74 15.32 -4.62
N SER A 414 24.67 14.52 -4.51
CA SER A 414 24.17 13.75 -5.65
C SER A 414 23.56 14.65 -6.73
N LEU A 415 22.84 15.70 -6.34
CA LEU A 415 22.25 16.64 -7.28
C LEU A 415 23.29 17.44 -8.05
N THR A 416 24.42 17.78 -7.42
CA THR A 416 25.50 18.53 -8.08
C THR A 416 26.37 17.67 -8.99
N SER A 417 26.45 16.36 -8.75
CA SER A 417 27.31 15.44 -9.49
C SER A 417 26.61 14.66 -10.61
N LEU A 418 25.31 14.36 -10.47
CA LEU A 418 24.57 13.52 -11.41
C LEU A 418 23.55 14.26 -12.27
N VAL A 419 22.92 15.30 -11.72
CA VAL A 419 21.81 15.97 -12.37
C VAL A 419 22.33 17.12 -13.20
N SER A 420 21.89 17.20 -14.46
CA SER A 420 22.30 18.29 -15.34
C SER A 420 21.82 19.63 -14.80
N GLN A 421 22.64 20.69 -14.92
CA GLN A 421 22.24 22.02 -14.46
C GLN A 421 20.97 22.51 -15.17
N SER A 422 20.72 22.08 -16.40
CA SER A 422 19.48 22.40 -17.13
C SER A 422 18.23 21.83 -16.48
N GLU A 423 18.28 20.63 -15.90
CA GLU A 423 17.12 20.04 -15.20
C GLU A 423 16.81 20.77 -13.87
N LEU A 424 17.86 21.31 -13.24
CA LEU A 424 17.80 22.06 -11.99
C LEU A 424 17.65 23.58 -12.18
N ALA A 425 17.64 24.08 -13.42
CA ALA A 425 17.66 25.52 -13.70
C ALA A 425 16.34 26.24 -13.41
N GLY A 426 15.25 25.50 -13.23
CA GLY A 426 13.95 26.09 -12.94
C GLY A 426 13.76 26.42 -11.45
N ASN A 427 12.75 27.23 -11.17
CA ASN A 427 12.41 27.70 -9.83
C ASN A 427 11.33 26.83 -9.15
N GLU A 428 11.11 25.61 -9.65
CA GLU A 428 10.11 24.71 -9.08
C GLU A 428 10.53 24.27 -7.66
N PRO A 429 9.65 24.38 -6.65
CA PRO A 429 10.00 24.04 -5.26
C PRO A 429 10.49 22.61 -5.10
N PHE A 430 9.93 21.70 -5.89
CA PHE A 430 10.21 20.27 -5.82
C PHE A 430 11.60 19.87 -6.32
N LEU A 431 12.45 20.83 -6.72
CA LEU A 431 13.83 20.55 -7.10
C LEU A 431 14.82 20.67 -5.94
N ASP A 432 14.45 21.31 -4.82
CA ASP A 432 15.39 21.62 -3.73
C ASP A 432 15.44 20.53 -2.66
N PHE A 433 16.56 19.80 -2.59
CA PHE A 433 16.87 18.82 -1.56
C PHE A 433 18.11 19.24 -0.76
N GLY A 434 18.30 20.55 -0.58
CA GLY A 434 19.36 21.13 0.23
C GLY A 434 20.49 21.79 -0.55
N GLN A 435 20.37 21.92 -1.87
CA GLN A 435 21.34 22.69 -2.66
C GLN A 435 21.10 24.20 -2.57
N ASN A 436 19.84 24.63 -2.39
CA ASN A 436 19.50 26.06 -2.31
C ASN A 436 19.12 26.47 -0.88
N THR A 437 18.46 25.59 -0.14
CA THR A 437 17.97 25.89 1.22
C THR A 437 18.81 25.19 2.30
N PRO A 438 19.54 25.93 3.16
CA PRO A 438 20.48 25.33 4.12
C PRO A 438 19.89 24.29 5.09
N TYR A 439 18.69 24.53 5.65
CA TYR A 439 18.10 23.58 6.59
C TYR A 439 17.68 22.24 5.93
N LEU A 440 17.42 22.24 4.61
CA LEU A 440 17.14 21.04 3.84
C LEU A 440 18.41 20.21 3.60
N ALA A 441 19.57 20.85 3.57
CA ALA A 441 20.86 20.15 3.40
C ALA A 441 21.09 19.16 4.55
N ASP A 442 20.77 19.55 5.78
CA ASP A 442 20.90 18.69 6.96
C ASP A 442 19.86 17.56 6.91
N LEU A 443 18.60 17.87 6.58
CA LEU A 443 17.51 16.89 6.48
C LEU A 443 17.85 15.78 5.47
N PHE A 444 18.33 16.13 4.28
CA PHE A 444 18.58 15.19 3.20
C PHE A 444 20.03 14.68 3.14
N SER A 445 20.91 15.10 4.05
CA SER A 445 22.32 14.67 4.09
C SER A 445 22.48 13.14 4.10
N ALA A 446 21.56 12.43 4.74
CA ALA A 446 21.54 10.97 4.85
C ALA A 446 20.70 10.28 3.76
N ASN A 447 20.09 11.03 2.83
CA ASN A 447 19.24 10.45 1.79
C ASN A 447 20.09 9.68 0.76
N LYS A 448 19.72 8.42 0.56
CA LYS A 448 20.35 7.44 -0.32
C LYS A 448 19.36 6.92 -1.36
N GLY A 449 19.89 6.41 -2.46
CA GLY A 449 19.06 5.86 -3.52
C GLY A 449 18.44 4.53 -3.11
N ILE A 450 17.27 4.24 -3.64
CA ILE A 450 16.51 3.02 -3.30
C ILE A 450 17.34 1.76 -3.62
N GLN A 451 18.11 1.78 -4.70
CA GLN A 451 18.93 0.65 -5.13
C GLN A 451 20.02 0.26 -4.13
N GLU A 452 20.45 1.20 -3.28
CA GLU A 452 21.43 0.88 -2.24
C GLU A 452 20.92 -0.24 -1.31
N ARG A 453 19.60 -0.38 -1.15
CA ARG A 453 18.99 -1.46 -0.35
C ARG A 453 19.24 -2.85 -0.90
N GLY A 454 19.29 -2.97 -2.23
CA GLY A 454 19.46 -4.22 -2.96
C GLY A 454 20.90 -4.52 -3.36
N CYS A 455 21.67 -3.50 -3.75
CA CYS A 455 23.07 -3.69 -4.10
C CYS A 455 23.96 -3.85 -2.85
N GLY A 456 23.54 -3.29 -1.71
CA GLY A 456 24.34 -3.25 -0.52
C GLY A 456 25.54 -2.31 -0.65
N ASN A 457 26.63 -2.63 0.02
CA ASN A 457 27.83 -1.78 0.14
C ASN A 457 28.70 -1.71 -1.15
N VAL A 458 28.16 -2.06 -2.33
CA VAL A 458 28.86 -1.96 -3.62
C VAL A 458 28.40 -0.77 -4.45
N GLY A 459 29.21 -0.43 -5.46
CA GLY A 459 28.88 0.62 -6.41
C GLY A 459 27.74 0.23 -7.33
N LEU A 460 26.89 1.19 -7.64
CA LEU A 460 25.86 1.03 -8.64
C LEU A 460 26.49 0.96 -10.04
N LEU A 461 25.82 0.24 -10.96
CA LEU A 461 26.07 0.38 -12.39
C LEU A 461 26.04 1.85 -12.82
N SER A 462 26.67 2.14 -13.96
CA SER A 462 26.75 3.47 -14.55
C SER A 462 25.44 4.23 -14.42
N THR A 463 25.53 5.46 -13.91
CA THR A 463 24.40 6.40 -13.81
C THR A 463 24.10 7.06 -15.15
N SER A 464 24.76 6.63 -16.22
CA SER A 464 24.53 7.15 -17.57
C SER A 464 23.37 6.45 -18.25
N ILE A 465 22.58 7.23 -19.01
CA ILE A 465 21.53 6.72 -19.88
C ILE A 465 22.20 6.20 -21.16
N PRO A 466 21.89 4.97 -21.62
CA PRO A 466 22.47 4.42 -22.84
C PRO A 466 22.23 5.32 -24.06
N THR A 467 23.19 5.38 -24.98
CA THR A 467 23.03 6.13 -26.23
C THR A 467 22.05 5.41 -27.17
N GLY A 468 21.13 6.16 -27.78
CA GLY A 468 20.22 5.62 -28.81
C GLY A 468 18.91 5.02 -28.28
N VAL A 469 18.64 5.12 -26.96
CA VAL A 469 17.33 4.78 -26.38
C VAL A 469 16.46 6.03 -26.22
N ASP A 470 15.13 5.86 -26.22
CA ASP A 470 14.23 6.91 -25.74
C ASP A 470 14.47 7.11 -24.24
N THR A 471 14.96 8.29 -23.88
CA THR A 471 15.35 8.59 -22.50
C THR A 471 14.18 8.55 -21.53
N LEU A 472 13.01 9.07 -21.92
CA LEU A 472 11.83 9.10 -21.07
C LEU A 472 11.38 7.68 -20.74
N ILE A 473 11.23 6.86 -21.78
CA ILE A 473 10.76 5.46 -21.66
C ILE A 473 11.77 4.63 -20.89
N TRP A 474 13.07 4.77 -21.20
CA TRP A 474 14.11 4.00 -20.53
C TRP A 474 14.16 4.30 -19.03
N VAL A 475 14.14 5.58 -18.62
CA VAL A 475 14.13 5.95 -17.20
C VAL A 475 12.85 5.47 -16.51
N GLU A 476 11.70 5.56 -17.18
CA GLU A 476 10.45 5.05 -16.63
C GLU A 476 10.48 3.53 -16.40
N ASP A 477 11.05 2.77 -17.34
CA ASP A 477 11.26 1.33 -17.15
C ASP A 477 12.19 1.04 -15.97
N GLN A 478 13.21 1.87 -15.73
CA GLN A 478 14.05 1.74 -14.52
C GLN A 478 13.27 2.01 -13.23
N ILE A 479 12.39 3.03 -13.22
CA ILE A 479 11.56 3.36 -12.05
C ILE A 479 10.60 2.20 -11.73
N ILE A 480 9.94 1.66 -12.76
CA ILE A 480 8.96 0.58 -12.60
C ILE A 480 9.62 -0.76 -12.26
N MET A 481 10.83 -1.01 -12.75
CA MET A 481 11.64 -2.15 -12.30
C MET A 481 12.03 -1.97 -10.83
N GLU A 482 12.49 -0.78 -10.42
CA GLU A 482 12.83 -0.54 -9.02
C GLU A 482 11.62 -0.68 -8.09
N ALA A 483 10.45 -0.22 -8.52
CA ALA A 483 9.19 -0.43 -7.80
C ALA A 483 8.86 -1.92 -7.65
N ALA A 484 9.11 -2.73 -8.69
CA ALA A 484 8.93 -4.18 -8.64
C ALA A 484 9.83 -4.85 -7.60
N LEU A 485 11.07 -4.37 -7.44
CA LEU A 485 12.05 -4.95 -6.51
C LEU A 485 11.83 -4.49 -5.07
N GLU A 486 11.53 -3.20 -4.85
CA GLU A 486 11.40 -2.59 -3.52
C GLU A 486 10.02 -2.78 -2.89
N ASN A 487 8.96 -2.73 -3.70
CA ASN A 487 7.57 -2.71 -3.24
C ASN A 487 6.80 -3.99 -3.59
N ALA A 488 7.51 -5.08 -3.95
CA ALA A 488 6.89 -6.35 -4.32
C ALA A 488 5.85 -6.80 -3.29
N PHE A 489 4.70 -7.27 -3.76
CA PHE A 489 3.65 -7.86 -2.94
C PHE A 489 2.84 -6.86 -2.11
N GLU A 490 3.02 -5.54 -2.25
CA GLU A 490 2.36 -4.52 -1.40
C GLU A 490 1.06 -3.91 -1.96
N GLY A 491 0.38 -4.56 -2.92
CA GLY A 491 -0.92 -4.13 -3.43
C GLY A 491 -0.89 -3.07 -4.53
N ASN A 492 0.26 -2.81 -5.15
CA ASN A 492 0.44 -1.68 -6.06
C ASN A 492 0.88 -2.08 -7.48
N ARG A 493 1.41 -3.29 -7.67
CA ARG A 493 2.11 -3.63 -8.92
C ARG A 493 1.25 -3.50 -10.18
N PHE A 494 0.06 -4.09 -10.21
CA PHE A 494 -0.80 -4.01 -11.39
C PHE A 494 -1.24 -2.57 -11.68
N VAL A 495 -1.50 -1.80 -10.63
CA VAL A 495 -1.91 -0.40 -10.70
C VAL A 495 -0.79 0.47 -11.29
N ASP A 496 0.46 0.24 -10.90
CA ASP A 496 1.61 0.94 -11.49
C ASP A 496 1.76 0.64 -12.98
N LEU A 497 1.62 -0.64 -13.38
CA LEU A 497 1.64 -1.03 -14.79
C LEU A 497 0.51 -0.38 -15.59
N MET A 498 -0.70 -0.33 -15.01
CA MET A 498 -1.89 0.27 -15.64
C MET A 498 -1.70 1.77 -15.86
N ARG A 499 -1.17 2.46 -14.86
CA ARG A 499 -0.91 3.89 -14.89
C ARG A 499 0.13 4.24 -15.95
N VAL A 500 1.23 3.49 -16.02
CA VAL A 500 2.28 3.69 -17.02
C VAL A 500 1.78 3.36 -18.43
N ALA A 501 1.03 2.28 -18.60
CA ALA A 501 0.38 1.96 -19.88
C ALA A 501 -0.54 3.11 -20.33
N ASN A 502 -1.30 3.72 -19.41
CA ASN A 502 -2.12 4.90 -19.71
C ASN A 502 -1.30 6.15 -20.07
N HIS A 503 -0.17 6.38 -19.40
CA HIS A 503 0.72 7.50 -19.73
C HIS A 503 1.44 7.34 -21.06
N ARG A 504 1.76 6.10 -21.44
CA ARG A 504 2.37 5.75 -22.75
C ARG A 504 1.34 5.70 -23.89
N ASP A 505 0.05 5.60 -23.53
CA ASP A 505 -1.02 5.18 -24.45
C ASP A 505 -0.68 3.85 -25.15
N ASP A 506 -0.10 2.93 -24.38
CA ASP A 506 0.38 1.63 -24.85
C ASP A 506 -0.15 0.52 -23.93
N PRO A 507 -1.33 -0.05 -24.23
CA PRO A 507 -1.87 -1.17 -23.44
C PRO A 507 -1.01 -2.44 -23.56
N LEU A 508 -0.23 -2.58 -24.63
CA LEU A 508 0.63 -3.73 -24.84
C LEU A 508 1.77 -3.80 -23.80
N TYR A 509 2.17 -2.65 -23.24
CA TYR A 509 3.12 -2.59 -22.13
C TYR A 509 2.63 -3.42 -20.93
N LEU A 510 1.44 -3.12 -20.40
CA LEU A 510 0.86 -3.87 -19.27
C LEU A 510 0.67 -5.34 -19.65
N ALA A 511 0.13 -5.59 -20.84
CA ALA A 511 -0.16 -6.94 -21.31
C ALA A 511 1.10 -7.83 -21.31
N LYS A 512 2.22 -7.32 -21.86
CA LYS A 512 3.51 -8.04 -21.89
C LYS A 512 4.08 -8.30 -20.49
N MET A 513 4.00 -7.31 -19.62
CA MET A 513 4.50 -7.43 -18.25
C MET A 513 3.71 -8.48 -17.48
N VAL A 514 2.38 -8.38 -17.47
CA VAL A 514 1.53 -9.35 -16.76
C VAL A 514 1.63 -10.75 -17.38
N ALA A 515 1.68 -10.85 -18.70
CA ALA A 515 1.79 -12.13 -19.40
C ALA A 515 3.12 -12.86 -19.12
N SER A 516 4.19 -12.18 -18.70
CA SER A 516 5.50 -12.80 -18.50
C SER A 516 5.53 -13.83 -17.37
N LYS A 517 4.58 -13.77 -16.42
CA LYS A 517 4.47 -14.75 -15.33
C LYS A 517 3.91 -16.11 -15.80
N PHE A 518 3.31 -16.18 -16.98
CA PHE A 518 2.67 -17.38 -17.51
C PHE A 518 3.64 -18.20 -18.38
N PRO A 519 3.43 -19.52 -18.48
CA PRO A 519 4.22 -20.37 -19.38
C PRO A 519 3.92 -20.09 -20.87
N PRO A 520 4.77 -20.54 -21.79
CA PRO A 520 4.51 -20.46 -23.23
C PRO A 520 3.15 -21.05 -23.61
N GLY A 521 2.46 -20.44 -24.57
CA GLY A 521 1.07 -20.71 -24.95
C GLY A 521 0.08 -19.86 -24.16
N GLN A 522 0.11 -19.92 -22.83
CA GLN A 522 -0.74 -19.07 -21.97
C GLN A 522 -0.27 -17.61 -22.00
N LYS A 523 1.04 -17.39 -22.06
CA LYS A 523 1.62 -16.06 -22.19
C LYS A 523 1.07 -15.30 -23.39
N GLU A 524 1.08 -15.89 -24.58
CA GLU A 524 0.61 -15.25 -25.81
C GLU A 524 -0.90 -14.99 -25.76
N ALA A 525 -1.68 -15.92 -25.21
CA ALA A 525 -3.12 -15.73 -25.00
C ALA A 525 -3.40 -14.58 -24.02
N MET A 526 -2.65 -14.50 -22.92
CA MET A 526 -2.81 -13.44 -21.92
C MET A 526 -2.36 -12.07 -22.46
N GLU A 527 -1.26 -12.02 -23.21
CA GLU A 527 -0.81 -10.79 -23.90
C GLU A 527 -1.87 -10.30 -24.87
N GLN A 528 -2.48 -11.20 -25.66
CA GLN A 528 -3.57 -10.85 -26.55
C GLN A 528 -4.80 -10.36 -25.77
N LYS A 529 -5.23 -11.07 -24.72
CA LYS A 529 -6.39 -10.72 -23.88
C LYS A 529 -6.22 -9.33 -23.25
N LEU A 530 -5.08 -9.09 -22.61
CA LEU A 530 -4.80 -7.85 -21.89
C LEU A 530 -4.37 -6.69 -22.80
N SER A 531 -4.21 -6.90 -24.10
CA SER A 531 -4.05 -5.78 -25.05
C SER A 531 -5.32 -4.93 -25.18
N ASP A 532 -6.48 -5.50 -24.81
CA ASP A 532 -7.74 -4.78 -24.67
C ASP A 532 -7.91 -4.30 -23.22
N LYS A 533 -8.10 -2.97 -23.06
CA LYS A 533 -8.22 -2.32 -21.75
C LYS A 533 -9.47 -2.75 -20.99
N GLU A 534 -10.53 -3.18 -21.68
CA GLU A 534 -11.75 -3.65 -21.01
C GLU A 534 -11.49 -4.91 -20.17
N ASN A 535 -10.54 -5.75 -20.58
CA ASN A 535 -10.13 -6.95 -19.84
C ASN A 535 -9.24 -6.65 -18.63
N TRP A 536 -8.90 -5.38 -18.39
CA TRP A 536 -8.15 -5.02 -17.19
C TRP A 536 -9.05 -5.04 -15.98
N PHE A 537 -10.34 -4.79 -16.13
CA PHE A 537 -11.29 -4.62 -15.04
C PHE A 537 -12.06 -5.90 -14.74
N PHE A 538 -12.51 -6.04 -13.50
CA PHE A 538 -13.34 -7.14 -13.04
C PHE A 538 -14.82 -6.75 -12.98
N PRO A 539 -15.74 -7.72 -13.09
CA PRO A 539 -17.16 -7.43 -12.96
C PRO A 539 -17.50 -6.99 -11.53
N GLU A 540 -18.41 -6.02 -11.40
CA GLU A 540 -19.02 -5.64 -10.13
C GLU A 540 -19.98 -6.75 -9.66
N SER A 541 -20.22 -6.85 -8.34
CA SER A 541 -21.26 -7.75 -7.86
C SER A 541 -22.63 -7.21 -8.30
N GLU A 542 -23.56 -8.07 -8.68
CA GLU A 542 -24.93 -7.60 -8.93
C GLU A 542 -25.46 -6.99 -7.62
N MET A 543 -25.59 -5.65 -7.59
CA MET A 543 -26.23 -4.92 -6.50
C MET A 543 -27.74 -5.19 -6.53
N LYS A 544 -28.12 -6.42 -6.16
CA LYS A 544 -29.52 -6.74 -5.84
C LYS A 544 -29.81 -6.18 -4.47
N ASN A 545 -30.77 -5.26 -4.39
CA ASN A 545 -31.35 -4.73 -3.16
C ASN A 545 -31.62 -5.91 -2.19
N GLN A 546 -30.95 -5.95 -1.06
CA GLN A 546 -31.28 -6.82 0.07
C GLN A 546 -31.31 -6.02 1.36
#